data_AF-A0A933TXA9-F1
#
_entry.id   AF-A0A933TXA9-F1
#
_cell.length_a   1.000
_cell.length_b   1.000
_cell.length_c   1.000
_cell.angle_alpha   90.00
_cell.angle_beta   90.00
_cell.angle_gamma   90.00
#
_symmetry.space_group_name_H-M   'P 1'
#
loop_
_entity.id
_entity.type
_entity.pdbx_description
1 polymer ?
#
loop_
_entity_poly.entity_id
_entity_poly.type
_entity_poly.pdbx_seq_one_letter_code
_entity_poly.pdbx_strand_id
1 'polypeptide(L)'
;MNTILQDRYWLVVRDKPGLLTHMMRFLAGEAQISFEGNLSDCGFPATISHITEDASILKRHTLSPRQDFIILPLEHDTIRPILDVVLPDNRYKDNIIHVQIEKRGELRFDSYDQFHHECIVCFLGVPTKFLDDLKQKGILLSWTMPYKGAIRWHG
;
A
#
# COMPACT_ATOMS: atom_id res chain seq x y z
N MET A 1 -6.74 -24.72 -20.18
CA MET A 1 -6.92 -24.83 -18.72
C MET A 1 -6.77 -23.44 -18.14
N ASN A 2 -7.85 -22.81 -17.63
CA ASN A 2 -7.76 -21.49 -16.99
C ASN A 2 -7.24 -21.66 -15.57
N THR A 3 -5.93 -21.53 -15.40
CA THR A 3 -5.31 -21.40 -14.08
C THR A 3 -5.69 -20.03 -13.54
N ILE A 4 -6.75 -19.98 -12.73
CA ILE A 4 -7.10 -18.77 -11.98
C ILE A 4 -6.00 -18.60 -10.93
N LEU A 5 -5.02 -17.76 -11.22
CA LEU A 5 -3.98 -17.39 -10.28
C LEU A 5 -4.67 -16.66 -9.12
N GLN A 6 -4.72 -17.29 -7.95
CA GLN A 6 -5.00 -16.59 -6.70
C GLN A 6 -3.76 -15.71 -6.41
N ASP A 7 -3.74 -14.55 -7.06
CA ASP A 7 -2.58 -13.65 -7.12
C ASP A 7 -2.47 -12.69 -5.93
N ARG A 8 -3.44 -12.75 -5.00
CA ARG A 8 -3.57 -11.80 -3.88
C ARG A 8 -4.15 -12.40 -2.62
N TYR A 9 -3.97 -11.69 -1.52
CA TYR A 9 -4.52 -11.94 -0.20
C TYR A 9 -5.31 -10.71 0.25
N TRP A 10 -6.56 -10.91 0.66
CA TRP A 10 -7.39 -9.88 1.28
C TRP A 10 -7.06 -9.79 2.76
N LEU A 11 -6.83 -8.57 3.26
CA LEU A 11 -6.41 -8.35 4.64
C LEU A 11 -7.55 -7.73 5.45
N VAL A 12 -7.92 -8.35 6.57
CA VAL A 12 -8.79 -7.74 7.56
C VAL A 12 -7.91 -7.12 8.64
N VAL A 13 -7.81 -5.79 8.62
CA VAL A 13 -6.81 -5.03 9.37
C VAL A 13 -7.39 -4.47 10.66
N ARG A 14 -6.70 -4.68 11.79
CA ARG A 14 -7.02 -4.05 13.09
C ARG A 14 -6.27 -2.75 13.27
N ASP A 15 -4.96 -2.76 12.98
CA ASP A 15 -4.05 -1.63 13.15
C ASP A 15 -3.50 -1.19 11.79
N LYS A 16 -4.12 -0.15 11.20
CA LYS A 16 -3.74 0.36 9.87
C LYS A 16 -2.37 1.04 9.86
N PRO A 17 -2.02 1.94 10.81
CA PRO A 17 -0.66 2.47 10.94
C PRO A 17 0.40 1.37 11.10
N GLY A 18 0.09 0.37 11.96
CA GLY A 18 0.96 -0.78 12.17
C GLY A 18 1.16 -1.60 10.91
N LEU A 19 0.09 -1.83 10.13
CA LEU A 19 0.17 -2.51 8.84
C LEU A 19 1.08 -1.76 7.87
N LEU A 20 0.83 -0.47 7.65
CA LEU A 20 1.61 0.35 6.72
C LEU A 20 3.09 0.32 7.09
N THR A 21 3.39 0.52 8.38
CA THR A 21 4.76 0.47 8.91
C THR A 21 5.45 -0.87 8.64
N HIS A 22 4.75 -1.99 8.87
CA HIS A 22 5.32 -3.32 8.68
C HIS A 22 5.48 -3.67 7.20
N MET A 23 4.52 -3.31 6.35
CA MET A 23 4.61 -3.50 4.90
C MET A 23 5.78 -2.71 4.32
N MET A 24 5.93 -1.45 4.70
CA MET A 24 7.06 -0.61 4.29
C MET A 24 8.39 -1.22 4.67
N ARG A 25 8.54 -1.72 5.91
CA ARG A 25 9.77 -2.37 6.37
C ARG A 25 10.06 -3.69 5.67
N PHE A 26 9.03 -4.50 5.45
CA PHE A 26 9.17 -5.80 4.80
C PHE A 26 9.55 -5.67 3.32
N LEU A 27 8.96 -4.68 2.64
CA LEU A 27 9.12 -4.48 1.20
C LEU A 27 10.28 -3.56 0.83
N ALA A 28 10.88 -2.84 1.78
CA ALA A 28 12.01 -1.95 1.49
C ALA A 28 13.18 -2.63 0.77
N GLY A 29 13.91 -1.84 -0.03
CA GLY A 29 14.99 -2.30 -0.88
C GLY A 29 14.51 -2.61 -2.30
N GLU A 30 14.98 -1.83 -3.28
CA GLU A 30 14.56 -1.92 -4.69
C GLU A 30 13.03 -1.84 -4.85
N ALA A 31 12.41 -0.96 -4.06
CA ALA A 31 10.97 -0.80 -3.98
C ALA A 31 10.57 0.67 -4.11
N GLN A 32 9.32 0.89 -4.49
CA GLN A 32 8.69 2.20 -4.57
C GLN A 32 7.35 2.17 -3.86
N ILE A 33 7.00 3.27 -3.21
CA ILE A 33 5.69 3.47 -2.57
C ILE A 33 5.01 4.68 -3.20
N SER A 34 3.74 4.54 -3.55
CA SER A 34 2.92 5.66 -3.98
C SER A 34 1.88 6.04 -2.94
N PHE A 35 1.56 7.33 -2.91
CA PHE A 35 0.45 7.90 -2.15
C PHE A 35 -0.41 8.73 -3.08
N GLU A 36 -1.73 8.56 -2.99
CA GLU A 36 -2.73 9.36 -3.70
C GLU A 36 -3.69 10.00 -2.70
N GLY A 37 -4.08 11.26 -2.91
CA GLY A 37 -5.08 11.95 -2.10
C GLY A 37 -4.89 13.46 -2.09
N ASN A 38 -5.26 14.13 -0.98
CA ASN A 38 -4.95 15.53 -0.75
C ASN A 38 -3.59 15.63 -0.05
N LEU A 39 -2.53 15.85 -0.82
CA LEU A 39 -1.14 15.82 -0.35
C LEU A 39 -0.56 17.21 -0.08
N SER A 40 -1.39 18.26 -0.13
CA SER A 40 -0.98 19.65 0.11
C SER A 40 -0.27 19.86 1.47
N ASP A 41 -0.70 19.12 2.50
CA ASP A 41 -0.10 19.16 3.85
C ASP A 41 0.96 18.05 4.08
N CYS A 42 1.25 17.23 3.06
CA CYS A 42 2.24 16.17 3.12
C CYS A 42 3.61 16.70 2.67
N GLY A 43 4.30 17.41 3.57
CA GLY A 43 5.65 17.93 3.33
C GLY A 43 6.74 16.85 3.32
N PHE A 44 6.80 16.03 2.27
CA PHE A 44 7.89 15.05 2.10
C PHE A 44 9.25 15.74 1.99
N PRO A 45 10.31 15.23 2.65
CA PRO A 45 11.63 15.85 2.59
C PRO A 45 12.17 15.96 1.16
N ALA A 46 12.68 17.15 0.80
CA ALA A 46 13.25 17.41 -0.53
C ALA A 46 14.48 16.53 -0.85
N THR A 47 15.11 15.94 0.17
CA THR A 47 16.22 14.98 0.00
C THR A 47 15.76 13.64 -0.57
N ILE A 48 14.46 13.34 -0.53
CA ILE A 48 13.89 12.13 -1.12
C ILE A 48 13.43 12.48 -2.53
N SER A 49 14.07 11.87 -3.52
CA SER A 49 13.64 11.96 -4.91
C SER A 49 12.20 11.49 -5.04
N HIS A 50 11.38 12.22 -5.80
CA HIS A 50 9.99 11.87 -6.00
C HIS A 50 9.57 12.04 -7.45
N ILE A 51 8.53 11.30 -7.84
CA ILE A 51 7.89 11.37 -9.16
C ILE A 51 6.41 11.66 -8.93
N THR A 52 5.82 12.57 -9.71
CA THR A 52 4.39 12.96 -9.61
C THR A 52 3.56 12.46 -10.79
N GLU A 53 4.23 11.89 -11.80
CA GLU A 53 3.60 11.25 -12.95
C GLU A 53 3.25 9.80 -12.64
N ASP A 54 2.24 9.28 -13.35
CA ASP A 54 1.87 7.87 -13.27
C ASP A 54 3.02 7.01 -13.80
N ALA A 55 3.41 5.98 -13.04
CA ALA A 55 4.40 5.00 -13.47
C ALA A 55 3.70 3.76 -14.09
N SER A 56 4.48 2.86 -14.69
CA SER A 56 3.93 1.67 -15.36
C SER A 56 3.09 0.79 -14.42
N ILE A 57 3.47 0.68 -13.14
CA ILE A 57 2.86 -0.19 -12.13
C ILE A 57 2.08 0.60 -11.07
N LEU A 58 2.68 1.66 -10.52
CA LEU A 58 2.06 2.53 -9.53
C LEU A 58 1.25 3.61 -10.24
N LYS A 59 -0.06 3.67 -9.98
CA LYS A 59 -1.00 4.48 -10.74
C LYS A 59 -1.98 5.19 -9.83
N ARG A 60 -2.53 6.30 -10.32
CA ARG A 60 -3.73 6.88 -9.75
C ARG A 60 -4.94 6.01 -10.00
N HIS A 61 -5.80 5.87 -8.99
CA HIS A 61 -7.07 5.15 -9.06
C HIS A 61 -8.27 6.07 -8.91
N THR A 62 -8.10 7.32 -8.47
CA THR A 62 -9.21 8.29 -8.48
C THR A 62 -9.35 8.94 -9.86
N LEU A 63 -10.43 8.61 -10.58
CA LEU A 63 -10.71 9.12 -11.93
C LEU A 63 -11.13 10.60 -11.94
N SER A 64 -11.93 11.04 -10.97
CA SER A 64 -12.38 12.43 -10.87
C SER A 64 -12.93 12.77 -9.47
N PRO A 65 -12.56 13.93 -8.88
CA PRO A 65 -11.54 14.85 -9.37
C PRO A 65 -10.15 14.22 -9.27
N ARG A 66 -9.24 14.60 -10.17
CA ARG A 66 -7.84 14.14 -10.13
C ARG A 66 -7.21 14.58 -8.81
N GLN A 67 -6.66 13.63 -8.06
CA GLN A 67 -6.04 13.88 -6.76
C GLN A 67 -4.60 14.37 -6.89
N ASP A 68 -3.88 14.57 -5.79
CA ASP A 68 -2.42 14.59 -5.81
C ASP A 68 -1.88 13.15 -5.82
N PHE A 69 -0.66 12.97 -6.33
CA PHE A 69 0.00 11.67 -6.36
C PHE A 69 1.50 11.86 -6.32
N ILE A 70 2.15 11.00 -5.55
CA ILE A 70 3.60 11.00 -5.42
C ILE A 70 4.08 9.56 -5.33
N ILE A 71 5.19 9.27 -6.01
CA ILE A 71 5.96 8.03 -5.89
C ILE A 71 7.27 8.37 -5.21
N LEU A 72 7.61 7.61 -4.18
CA LEU A 72 8.83 7.74 -3.40
C LEU A 72 9.61 6.43 -3.41
N PRO A 73 10.96 6.46 -3.45
CA PRO A 73 11.76 5.27 -3.20
C PRO A 73 11.49 4.73 -1.80
N LEU A 74 11.27 3.43 -1.70
CA LEU A 74 11.08 2.71 -0.44
C LEU A 74 12.36 1.95 -0.10
N GLU A 75 13.29 2.67 0.49
CA GLU A 75 14.58 2.18 0.96
C GLU A 75 14.61 2.23 2.49
N HIS A 76 15.54 1.49 3.12
CA HIS A 76 15.56 1.39 4.59
C HIS A 76 15.71 2.75 5.29
N ASP A 77 16.43 3.69 4.68
CA ASP A 77 16.65 5.04 5.16
C ASP A 77 15.49 6.01 4.87
N THR A 78 14.66 5.74 3.86
CA THR A 78 13.50 6.57 3.52
C THR A 78 12.24 6.21 4.30
N ILE A 79 12.14 5.00 4.87
CA ILE A 79 10.95 4.57 5.65
C ILE A 79 10.59 5.57 6.74
N ARG A 80 11.54 5.93 7.61
CA ARG A 80 11.26 6.79 8.77
C ARG A 80 10.82 8.18 8.34
N PRO A 81 11.54 8.88 7.45
CA PRO A 81 11.09 10.17 6.92
C PRO A 81 9.71 10.12 6.26
N ILE A 82 9.37 9.04 5.53
CA ILE A 82 8.04 8.88 4.95
C ILE A 82 6.98 8.73 6.05
N LEU A 83 7.22 7.85 7.03
CA LEU A 83 6.29 7.61 8.14
C LEU A 83 6.06 8.85 9.02
N ASP A 84 7.10 9.67 9.22
CA ASP A 84 7.00 10.95 9.94
C ASP A 84 6.10 11.96 9.22
N VAL A 85 5.88 11.79 7.91
CA VAL A 85 4.90 12.57 7.15
C VAL A 85 3.54 11.88 7.16
N VAL A 86 3.45 10.58 6.91
CA VAL A 86 2.13 9.97 6.65
C VAL A 86 1.36 9.57 7.91
N LEU A 87 2.01 9.34 9.05
CA LEU A 87 1.32 8.83 10.25
C LEU A 87 0.73 9.89 11.20
N PRO A 88 1.35 11.06 11.44
CA PRO A 88 0.83 12.04 12.39
C PRO A 88 -0.60 12.47 12.09
N ASP A 89 -1.35 12.82 13.13
CA ASP A 89 -2.70 13.40 13.04
C ASP A 89 -3.68 12.60 12.16
N ASN A 90 -3.52 11.27 12.09
CA ASN A 90 -4.30 10.37 11.22
C ASN A 90 -4.21 10.68 9.71
N ARG A 91 -3.15 11.37 9.27
CA ARG A 91 -2.94 11.76 7.86
C ARG A 91 -3.05 10.60 6.87
N TYR A 92 -2.61 9.39 7.26
CA TYR A 92 -2.72 8.16 6.46
C TYR A 92 -4.16 7.77 6.09
N LYS A 93 -5.15 8.31 6.80
CA LYS A 93 -6.58 8.10 6.56
C LYS A 93 -7.24 9.37 6.05
N ASP A 94 -6.90 10.53 6.61
CA ASP A 94 -7.64 11.77 6.34
C ASP A 94 -7.18 12.45 5.04
N ASN A 95 -5.89 12.33 4.70
CA ASN A 95 -5.30 12.95 3.50
C ASN A 95 -4.99 11.94 2.40
N ILE A 96 -4.68 10.70 2.78
CA ILE A 96 -4.25 9.64 1.86
C ILE A 96 -5.43 8.71 1.57
N ILE A 97 -5.81 8.64 0.30
CA ILE A 97 -6.89 7.82 -0.22
C ILE A 97 -6.35 6.45 -0.64
N HIS A 98 -5.26 6.42 -1.40
CA HIS A 98 -4.67 5.18 -1.90
C HIS A 98 -3.18 5.09 -1.57
N VAL A 99 -2.75 3.89 -1.22
CA VAL A 99 -1.34 3.53 -1.00
C VAL A 99 -1.03 2.30 -1.82
N GLN A 100 0.06 2.34 -2.57
CA GLN A 100 0.54 1.17 -3.30
C GLN A 100 2.04 0.97 -3.04
N ILE A 101 2.51 -0.27 -2.98
CA ILE A 101 3.93 -0.59 -2.91
C ILE A 101 4.28 -1.57 -4.02
N GLU A 102 5.26 -1.18 -4.80
CA GLU A 102 5.88 -1.98 -5.85
C GLU A 102 7.28 -2.40 -5.40
N LYS A 103 7.68 -3.63 -5.76
CA LYS A 103 9.05 -4.12 -5.55
C LYS A 103 9.49 -4.97 -6.74
N ARG A 104 10.59 -4.56 -7.38
CA ARG A 104 11.22 -5.22 -8.54
C ARG A 104 10.29 -5.45 -9.73
N GLY A 105 9.57 -4.42 -10.14
CA GLY A 105 8.63 -4.43 -11.25
C GLY A 105 7.29 -5.11 -10.94
N GLU A 106 6.97 -5.40 -9.69
CA GLU A 106 5.74 -6.10 -9.31
C GLU A 106 5.04 -5.41 -8.15
N LEU A 107 3.73 -5.21 -8.30
CA LEU A 107 2.88 -4.70 -7.24
C LEU A 107 2.80 -5.72 -6.10
N ARG A 108 3.05 -5.29 -4.86
CA ARG A 108 3.12 -6.17 -3.67
C ARG A 108 2.07 -5.85 -2.63
N PHE A 109 1.66 -4.60 -2.52
CA PHE A 109 0.66 -4.16 -1.57
C PHE A 109 -0.18 -3.03 -2.18
N ASP A 110 -1.48 -3.09 -1.95
CA ASP A 110 -2.39 -1.98 -2.20
C ASP A 110 -3.34 -1.78 -1.02
N SER A 111 -3.66 -0.53 -0.77
CA SER A 111 -4.76 -0.11 0.08
C SER A 111 -5.52 1.00 -0.62
N TYR A 112 -6.83 0.82 -0.83
CA TYR A 112 -7.69 1.83 -1.42
C TYR A 112 -8.69 2.42 -0.41
N ASP A 113 -9.32 3.54 -0.79
CA ASP A 113 -10.42 4.20 -0.08
C ASP A 113 -10.12 4.45 1.41
N GLN A 114 -8.96 5.05 1.70
CA GLN A 114 -8.52 5.38 3.06
C GLN A 114 -8.39 4.14 3.96
N PHE A 115 -7.80 3.08 3.40
CA PHE A 115 -7.72 1.76 4.03
C PHE A 115 -9.11 1.19 4.33
N HIS A 116 -10.05 1.30 3.39
CA HIS A 116 -11.35 0.65 3.56
C HIS A 116 -11.13 -0.85 3.74
N HIS A 117 -11.86 -1.47 4.67
CA HIS A 117 -11.62 -2.85 5.11
C HIS A 117 -11.79 -3.89 3.98
N GLU A 118 -12.54 -3.55 2.94
CA GLU A 118 -12.73 -4.36 1.72
C GLU A 118 -11.76 -3.98 0.59
N CYS A 119 -10.75 -3.16 0.85
CA CYS A 119 -9.88 -2.56 -0.17
C CYS A 119 -8.39 -2.69 0.15
N ILE A 120 -8.01 -3.58 1.08
CA ILE A 120 -6.61 -3.80 1.48
C ILE A 120 -6.17 -5.18 1.03
N VAL A 121 -5.17 -5.20 0.14
CA VAL A 121 -4.67 -6.43 -0.48
C VAL A 121 -3.15 -6.49 -0.51
N CYS A 122 -2.61 -7.69 -0.40
CA CYS A 122 -1.23 -8.00 -0.78
C CYS A 122 -1.22 -8.93 -1.97
N PHE A 123 -0.16 -8.89 -2.77
CA PHE A 123 0.01 -9.78 -3.92
C PHE A 123 1.05 -10.87 -3.63
N LEU A 124 1.21 -11.78 -4.60
CA LEU A 124 2.35 -12.69 -4.62
C LEU A 124 3.66 -11.92 -4.35
N GLY A 125 4.59 -12.54 -3.63
CA GLY A 125 5.82 -11.88 -3.11
C GLY A 125 5.71 -11.44 -1.65
N VAL A 126 4.50 -11.32 -1.10
CA VAL A 126 4.29 -11.26 0.35
C VAL A 126 3.99 -12.68 0.87
N PRO A 127 4.90 -13.31 1.62
CA PRO A 127 4.70 -14.68 2.08
C PRO A 127 3.61 -14.74 3.16
N THR A 128 2.77 -15.77 3.12
CA THR A 128 1.70 -15.98 4.12
C THR A 128 2.23 -16.04 5.55
N LYS A 129 3.45 -16.55 5.75
CA LYS A 129 4.13 -16.53 7.06
C LYS A 129 4.25 -15.12 7.63
N PHE A 130 4.56 -14.12 6.79
CA PHE A 130 4.59 -12.73 7.22
C PHE A 130 3.20 -12.23 7.62
N LEU A 131 2.14 -12.61 6.87
CA LEU A 131 0.76 -12.26 7.22
C LEU A 131 0.32 -12.91 8.54
N ASP A 132 0.73 -14.16 8.79
CA ASP A 132 0.48 -14.86 10.05
C ASP A 132 1.21 -14.18 11.21
N ASP A 133 2.44 -13.73 11.01
CA ASP A 133 3.19 -12.96 12.01
C ASP A 133 2.47 -11.63 12.33
N LEU A 134 1.92 -10.93 11.32
CA LEU A 134 1.13 -9.72 11.55
C LEU A 134 -0.17 -10.00 12.32
N LYS A 135 -0.82 -11.14 12.06
CA LYS A 135 -1.98 -11.59 12.83
C LYS A 135 -1.62 -11.87 14.28
N GLN A 136 -0.50 -12.57 14.54
CA GLN A 136 -0.03 -12.85 15.90
C GLN A 136 0.33 -11.58 16.67
N LYS A 137 0.90 -10.58 15.99
CA LYS A 137 1.17 -9.24 16.56
C LYS A 137 -0.09 -8.40 16.78
N GLY A 138 -1.26 -8.90 16.37
CA GLY A 138 -2.54 -8.21 16.51
C GLY A 138 -2.78 -7.09 15.50
N ILE A 139 -1.93 -6.97 14.48
CA ILE A 139 -2.04 -5.96 13.40
C ILE A 139 -3.17 -6.36 12.45
N LEU A 140 -3.23 -7.65 12.10
CA LEU A 140 -4.33 -8.24 11.32
C LEU A 140 -5.30 -8.96 12.27
N LEU A 141 -6.59 -8.90 11.95
CA LEU A 141 -7.60 -9.82 12.47
C LEU A 141 -7.50 -11.17 11.75
N SER A 142 -7.45 -11.12 10.43
CA SER A 142 -7.36 -12.28 9.55
C SER A 142 -6.85 -11.86 8.17
N TRP A 143 -6.54 -12.85 7.34
CA TRP A 143 -6.32 -12.68 5.91
C TRP A 143 -6.93 -13.87 5.18
N THR A 144 -7.35 -13.68 3.94
CA THR A 144 -7.95 -14.73 3.11
C THR A 144 -7.40 -14.70 1.69
N MET A 145 -7.37 -15.86 1.05
CA MET A 145 -7.21 -15.90 -0.40
C MET A 145 -8.59 -15.69 -1.05
N PRO A 146 -8.69 -14.92 -2.15
CA PRO A 146 -9.93 -14.85 -2.90
C PRO A 146 -10.34 -16.27 -3.34
N TYR A 147 -11.62 -16.58 -3.19
CA TYR A 147 -12.14 -17.81 -3.76
C TYR A 147 -12.00 -17.79 -5.29
N LYS A 148 -11.91 -18.97 -5.89
CA LYS A 148 -11.78 -19.12 -7.33
C LYS A 148 -12.96 -18.45 -8.04
N GLY A 149 -12.72 -17.35 -8.77
CA GLY A 149 -13.76 -16.58 -9.47
C GLY A 149 -14.21 -15.29 -8.76
N ALA A 150 -13.56 -14.89 -7.67
CA ALA A 150 -13.76 -13.55 -7.11
C ALA A 150 -13.42 -12.49 -8.18
N ILE A 151 -14.38 -11.63 -8.48
CA ILE A 151 -14.25 -10.58 -9.50
C ILE A 151 -13.27 -9.52 -8.97
N ARG A 152 -12.33 -9.11 -9.84
CA ARG A 152 -11.53 -7.90 -9.64
C ARG A 152 -12.48 -6.71 -9.67
N TRP A 153 -12.81 -6.13 -8.52
CA TRP A 153 -13.36 -4.78 -8.48
C TRP A 153 -12.19 -3.84 -8.75
N HIS A 154 -12.06 -3.42 -10.00
CA HIS A 154 -11.25 -2.26 -10.38
C HIS A 154 -12.29 -1.18 -10.69
N GLY A 155 -12.38 -0.19 -9.80
CA GLY A 155 -13.00 1.08 -10.14
C GLY A 155 -12.20 1.79 -11.20
#